data_AF-A0A2V5NNC8-F1
#
_entry.id   AF-A0A2V5NNC8-F1
#
_cell.length_a   1.000
_cell.length_b   1.000
_cell.length_c   1.000
_cell.angle_alpha   90.00
_cell.angle_beta   90.00
_cell.angle_gamma   90.00
#
_symmetry.space_group_name_H-M   'P 1'
#
loop_
_entity.id
_entity.type
_entity.pdbx_description
1 polymer ?
#
loop_
_entity_poly.entity_id
_entity_poly.type
_entity_poly.pdbx_seq_one_letter_code
_entity_poly.pdbx_strand_id
1 'polypeptide(L)'
;MNWNRTGRLAQIKLLIIALMVDATLQCLAQTPEPFEVRRAEVAFEELPELKASEILKPELLKGPHHVIRDPVPTASGMNQFTIDSDFGVFEADGNETLLQRLKEVDAIARLRDVSRTDEFKNSLVAAAKSPLNSARNIARDPAQAISNVPKGIMKFLGRAKETVENVGKGGNDDAGEGNRMKNVIGYSDKKRKIALQMGIDPYSTNPVLQKQLDDVAWASWAGGFTFNVATFPISGPVGAALTVTNLNSTVADLLREKSPSELEQINRATFRAMGASPSDIERILHGGAFTPTESTTFARSFAFTPRP
;
A
#
# COMPACT_ATOMS: atom_id res chain seq x y z
N MET A 1 -81.17 -98.22 20.91
CA MET A 1 -80.71 -99.54 20.47
C MET A 1 -79.42 -99.34 19.70
N ASN A 2 -78.35 -99.96 20.18
CA ASN A 2 -77.00 -99.99 19.63
C ASN A 2 -76.95 -100.15 18.10
N TRP A 3 -76.06 -99.42 17.40
CA TRP A 3 -74.80 -99.99 16.90
C TRP A 3 -73.96 -99.01 16.06
N ASN A 4 -72.65 -99.06 16.33
CA ASN A 4 -71.55 -98.54 15.53
C ASN A 4 -71.59 -98.97 14.06
N ARG A 5 -71.02 -98.15 13.17
CA ARG A 5 -70.17 -98.63 12.07
C ARG A 5 -69.16 -97.58 11.61
N THR A 6 -67.90 -97.95 11.77
CA THR A 6 -66.69 -97.45 11.11
C THR A 6 -66.78 -97.51 9.57
N GLY A 7 -66.21 -96.53 8.88
CA GLY A 7 -66.07 -96.55 7.41
C GLY A 7 -65.20 -95.42 6.86
N ARG A 8 -63.92 -95.73 6.63
CA ARG A 8 -62.90 -94.97 5.87
C ARG A 8 -63.44 -94.47 4.51
N LEU A 9 -63.16 -93.22 4.14
CA LEU A 9 -62.87 -92.82 2.76
C LEU A 9 -61.90 -91.63 2.78
N ALA A 10 -60.88 -91.75 1.93
CA ALA A 10 -59.77 -90.83 1.79
C ALA A 10 -60.19 -89.56 1.01
N GLN A 11 -59.51 -88.44 1.25
CA GLN A 11 -58.72 -87.73 0.23
C GLN A 11 -58.40 -86.27 0.63
N ILE A 12 -57.16 -85.91 0.29
CA ILE A 12 -56.65 -84.56 -0.01
C ILE A 12 -56.36 -83.66 1.20
N LYS A 13 -55.08 -83.65 1.57
CA LYS A 13 -54.41 -82.53 2.24
C LYS A 13 -54.53 -81.29 1.33
N LEU A 14 -55.26 -80.28 1.78
CA LEU A 14 -55.08 -78.93 1.29
C LEU A 14 -54.81 -78.02 2.49
N LEU A 15 -53.55 -77.59 2.57
CA LEU A 15 -53.01 -76.67 3.56
C LEU A 15 -53.64 -75.29 3.34
N ILE A 16 -54.45 -74.80 4.26
CA ILE A 16 -54.92 -73.39 4.25
C ILE A 16 -54.39 -72.73 5.52
N ILE A 17 -53.30 -71.99 5.34
CA ILE A 17 -52.74 -71.06 6.33
C ILE A 17 -53.61 -69.80 6.27
N ALA A 18 -54.46 -69.58 7.27
CA ALA A 18 -55.14 -68.31 7.46
C ALA A 18 -54.30 -67.44 8.41
N LEU A 19 -53.45 -66.61 7.80
CA LEU A 19 -52.80 -65.46 8.43
C LEU A 19 -53.86 -64.42 8.79
N MET A 20 -54.10 -64.20 10.08
CA MET A 20 -54.67 -62.95 10.58
C MET A 20 -53.53 -62.19 11.27
N VAL A 21 -52.94 -61.27 10.53
CA VAL A 21 -51.96 -60.30 11.02
C VAL A 21 -52.76 -59.15 11.64
N ASP A 22 -52.85 -59.10 12.96
CA ASP A 22 -53.18 -57.85 13.65
C ASP A 22 -51.94 -56.95 13.60
N ALA A 23 -51.86 -56.11 12.57
CA ALA A 23 -50.85 -55.07 12.47
C ALA A 23 -51.30 -53.87 13.32
N THR A 24 -51.08 -53.93 14.64
CA THR A 24 -50.97 -52.70 15.43
C THR A 24 -49.67 -52.03 15.01
N LEU A 25 -49.75 -51.08 14.07
CA LEU A 25 -48.66 -50.15 13.78
C LEU A 25 -48.46 -49.26 15.02
N GLN A 26 -47.67 -49.72 15.98
CA GLN A 26 -47.00 -48.82 16.89
C GLN A 26 -45.98 -48.06 16.06
N CYS A 27 -46.37 -46.88 15.61
CA CYS A 27 -45.44 -45.92 15.04
C CYS A 27 -44.47 -45.55 16.17
N LEU A 28 -43.35 -46.28 16.30
CA LEU A 28 -42.19 -45.79 17.01
C LEU A 28 -41.71 -44.59 16.20
N ALA A 29 -42.21 -43.40 16.54
CA ALA A 29 -41.54 -42.18 16.19
C ALA A 29 -40.17 -42.26 16.86
N GLN A 30 -39.18 -42.75 16.12
CA GLN A 30 -37.79 -42.57 16.49
C GLN A 30 -37.61 -41.06 16.59
N THR A 31 -37.55 -40.57 17.83
CA THR A 31 -37.08 -39.21 18.07
C THR A 31 -35.66 -39.22 17.47
N PRO A 32 -35.35 -38.41 16.45
CA PRO A 32 -33.99 -38.39 15.94
C PRO A 32 -33.11 -38.04 17.13
N GLU A 33 -32.20 -38.96 17.49
CA GLU A 33 -31.14 -38.67 18.43
C GLU A 33 -30.53 -37.34 18.00
N PRO A 34 -30.42 -36.34 18.90
CA PRO A 34 -29.79 -35.09 18.54
C PRO A 34 -28.40 -35.44 18.03
N PHE A 35 -28.19 -35.23 16.73
CA PHE A 35 -26.87 -35.31 16.14
C PHE A 35 -26.07 -34.19 16.80
N GLU A 36 -25.35 -34.54 17.85
CA GLU A 36 -24.38 -33.66 18.46
C GLU A 36 -23.24 -33.58 17.45
N VAL A 37 -23.19 -32.50 16.67
CA VAL A 37 -21.93 -32.08 16.06
C VAL A 37 -21.02 -31.81 17.23
N ARG A 38 -20.25 -32.82 17.65
CA ARG A 38 -19.06 -32.57 18.45
C ARG A 38 -18.16 -31.77 17.53
N ARG A 39 -18.26 -30.44 17.59
CA ARG A 39 -17.30 -29.54 16.98
C ARG A 39 -15.97 -30.01 17.54
N ALA A 40 -15.16 -30.63 16.69
CA ALA A 40 -13.82 -30.99 17.09
C ALA A 40 -13.20 -29.73 17.70
N GLU A 41 -12.66 -29.84 18.90
CA GLU A 41 -11.86 -28.77 19.47
C GLU A 41 -10.76 -28.54 18.44
N VAL A 42 -10.85 -27.45 17.67
CA VAL A 42 -9.86 -27.12 16.66
C VAL A 42 -8.66 -26.65 17.45
N ALA A 43 -7.81 -27.60 17.86
CA ALA A 43 -6.48 -27.30 18.35
C ALA A 43 -5.72 -26.72 17.16
N PHE A 44 -5.69 -25.40 17.07
CA PHE A 44 -4.82 -24.71 16.14
C PHE A 44 -3.37 -25.01 16.54
N GLU A 45 -2.52 -25.33 15.57
CA GLU A 45 -1.09 -25.42 15.80
C GLU A 45 -0.60 -24.05 16.27
N GLU A 46 0.06 -24.00 17.44
CA GLU A 46 0.70 -22.78 17.91
C GLU A 46 1.86 -22.45 16.97
N LEU A 47 1.82 -21.25 16.38
CA LEU A 47 2.87 -20.81 15.49
C LEU A 47 4.16 -20.58 16.30
N PRO A 48 5.33 -21.02 15.78
CA PRO A 48 6.57 -20.91 16.53
C PRO A 48 6.96 -19.44 16.75
N GLU A 49 7.52 -19.17 17.93
CA GLU A 49 8.25 -17.95 18.24
C GLU A 49 9.75 -18.21 18.06
N LEU A 50 10.41 -17.36 17.28
CA LEU A 50 11.82 -17.49 16.95
C LEU A 50 12.65 -16.48 17.75
N LYS A 51 13.95 -16.74 17.89
CA LYS A 51 14.88 -15.72 18.37
C LYS A 51 15.48 -14.98 17.19
N ALA A 52 15.50 -13.65 17.25
CA ALA A 52 16.07 -12.80 16.22
C ALA A 52 17.52 -13.20 15.91
N SER A 53 18.32 -13.52 16.94
CA SER A 53 19.73 -13.92 16.78
C SER A 53 19.94 -15.24 16.04
N GLU A 54 18.92 -16.09 15.95
CA GLU A 54 18.99 -17.37 15.24
C GLU A 54 18.64 -17.23 13.76
N ILE A 55 17.91 -16.17 13.38
CA ILE A 55 17.36 -15.99 12.03
C ILE A 55 17.90 -14.75 11.30
N LEU A 56 18.53 -13.82 12.01
CA LEU A 56 19.13 -12.61 11.46
C LEU A 56 20.65 -12.62 11.63
N LYS A 57 21.33 -11.96 10.70
CA LYS A 57 22.77 -11.69 10.85
C LYS A 57 23.01 -10.72 12.02
N PRO A 58 24.14 -10.82 12.74
CA PRO A 58 24.42 -9.97 13.89
C PRO A 58 24.33 -8.47 13.60
N GLU A 59 24.67 -8.05 12.37
CA GLU A 59 24.63 -6.64 11.98
C GLU A 59 23.20 -6.09 11.88
N LEU A 60 22.18 -6.94 11.74
CA LEU A 60 20.79 -6.51 11.68
C LEU A 60 20.13 -6.42 13.06
N LEU A 61 20.64 -7.19 14.04
CA LEU A 61 20.08 -7.29 15.39
C LEU A 61 20.12 -5.96 16.15
N LYS A 62 21.19 -5.19 15.96
CA LYS A 62 21.42 -3.93 16.65
C LYS A 62 22.21 -2.97 15.78
N GLY A 63 21.66 -1.78 15.59
CA GLY A 63 22.34 -0.65 14.95
C GLY A 63 22.54 0.51 15.92
N PRO A 64 23.05 1.65 15.44
CA PRO A 64 23.22 2.86 16.24
C PRO A 64 21.91 3.41 16.82
N HIS A 65 20.79 3.19 16.12
CA HIS A 65 19.48 3.75 16.44
C HIS A 65 18.38 2.70 16.57
N HIS A 66 18.71 1.40 16.55
CA HIS A 66 17.71 0.34 16.62
C HIS A 66 18.21 -0.92 17.33
N VAL A 67 17.27 -1.69 17.86
CA VAL A 67 17.44 -3.06 18.35
C VAL A 67 16.24 -3.89 17.91
N ILE A 68 16.47 -5.11 17.45
CA ILE A 68 15.40 -6.07 17.15
C ILE A 68 15.00 -6.79 18.44
N ARG A 69 13.70 -6.83 18.72
CA ARG A 69 13.14 -7.45 19.92
C ARG A 69 13.01 -8.97 19.75
N ASP A 70 13.26 -9.70 20.84
CA ASP A 70 12.83 -11.09 21.03
C ASP A 70 11.55 -11.14 21.90
N PRO A 71 10.63 -12.09 21.68
CA PRO A 71 10.63 -13.08 20.60
C PRO A 71 10.17 -12.49 19.25
N VAL A 72 10.48 -13.21 18.16
CA VAL A 72 10.00 -12.94 16.80
C VAL A 72 8.87 -13.93 16.48
N PRO A 73 7.59 -13.55 16.68
CA PRO A 73 6.48 -14.43 16.35
C PRO A 73 6.39 -14.66 14.84
N THR A 74 5.80 -15.79 14.46
CA THR A 74 5.46 -16.07 13.07
C THR A 74 3.95 -15.95 12.87
N ALA A 75 3.53 -15.26 11.81
CA ALA A 75 2.12 -15.13 11.44
C ALA A 75 1.98 -15.16 9.92
N SER A 76 0.95 -15.84 9.41
CA SER A 76 0.70 -15.94 7.97
C SER A 76 1.90 -16.44 7.14
N GLY A 77 2.77 -17.26 7.74
CA GLY A 77 3.99 -17.77 7.10
C GLY A 77 5.16 -16.78 7.05
N MET A 78 5.09 -15.65 7.77
CA MET A 78 6.12 -14.62 7.82
C MET A 78 6.58 -14.37 9.26
N ASN A 79 7.85 -14.01 9.42
CA ASN A 79 8.40 -13.53 10.69
C ASN A 79 7.91 -12.10 10.95
N GLN A 80 7.37 -11.81 12.12
CA GLN A 80 6.95 -10.47 12.50
C GLN A 80 7.98 -9.85 13.43
N PHE A 81 8.74 -8.89 12.92
CA PHE A 81 9.80 -8.23 13.67
C PHE A 81 9.26 -6.98 14.37
N THR A 82 9.65 -6.80 15.63
CA THR A 82 9.48 -5.54 16.34
C THR A 82 10.84 -4.85 16.49
N ILE A 83 10.90 -3.58 16.09
CA ILE A 83 12.12 -2.77 16.03
C ILE A 83 11.97 -1.65 17.05
N ASP A 84 12.73 -1.74 18.13
CA ASP A 84 12.85 -0.65 19.11
C ASP A 84 13.87 0.36 18.59
N SER A 85 13.48 1.63 18.45
CA SER A 85 14.34 2.68 17.91
C SER A 85 14.24 3.99 18.68
N ASP A 86 15.24 4.87 18.49
CA ASP A 86 15.24 6.24 19.02
C ASP A 86 14.07 7.12 18.49
N PHE A 87 13.33 6.61 17.49
CA PHE A 87 12.27 7.33 16.79
C PHE A 87 10.88 6.68 16.96
N GLY A 88 10.79 5.67 17.82
CA GLY A 88 9.57 4.91 18.08
C GLY A 88 9.75 3.42 17.88
N VAL A 89 8.67 2.66 18.07
CA VAL A 89 8.62 1.23 17.81
C VAL A 89 8.04 1.03 16.41
N PHE A 90 8.72 0.25 15.59
CA PHE A 90 8.27 -0.10 14.24
C PHE A 90 8.05 -1.60 14.11
N GLU A 91 7.02 -1.98 13.36
CA GLU A 91 6.74 -3.37 13.02
C GLU A 91 7.12 -3.64 11.56
N ALA A 92 7.54 -4.88 11.31
CA ALA A 92 7.86 -5.35 9.98
C ALA A 92 7.45 -6.81 9.78
N ASP A 93 6.56 -7.04 8.82
CA ASP A 93 6.17 -8.37 8.39
C ASP A 93 7.16 -8.88 7.33
N GLY A 94 8.02 -9.81 7.72
CA GLY A 94 9.01 -10.45 6.87
C GLY A 94 10.30 -9.65 6.70
N ASN A 95 11.25 -10.28 6.01
CA ASN A 95 12.63 -9.80 5.93
C ASN A 95 12.77 -8.53 5.06
N GLU A 96 11.99 -8.41 3.98
CA GLU A 96 12.07 -7.24 3.10
C GLU A 96 11.59 -5.97 3.80
N THR A 97 10.42 -6.04 4.46
CA THR A 97 9.91 -4.92 5.26
C THR A 97 10.83 -4.61 6.43
N LEU A 98 11.46 -5.62 7.06
CA LEU A 98 12.46 -5.40 8.10
C LEU A 98 13.62 -4.56 7.56
N LEU A 99 14.24 -4.97 6.45
CA LEU A 99 15.35 -4.25 5.84
C LEU A 99 14.93 -2.83 5.46
N GLN A 100 13.73 -2.64 4.92
CA GLN A 100 13.17 -1.32 4.66
C GLN A 100 13.09 -0.49 5.94
N ARG A 101 12.44 -0.97 7.01
CA ARG A 101 12.32 -0.24 8.28
C ARG A 101 13.67 0.15 8.86
N LEU A 102 14.68 -0.72 8.76
CA LEU A 102 16.04 -0.41 9.23
C LEU A 102 16.68 0.73 8.44
N LYS A 103 16.51 0.76 7.11
CA LYS A 103 16.92 1.91 6.28
C LYS A 103 16.18 3.18 6.66
N GLU A 104 14.87 3.08 6.91
CA GLU A 104 14.04 4.22 7.30
C GLU A 104 14.49 4.82 8.65
N VAL A 105 14.81 3.98 9.64
CA VAL A 105 15.34 4.42 10.94
C VAL A 105 16.65 5.19 10.78
N ASP A 106 17.59 4.66 10.00
CA ASP A 106 18.86 5.33 9.71
C ASP A 106 18.64 6.66 8.94
N ALA A 107 17.72 6.68 7.98
CA ALA A 107 17.36 7.89 7.26
C ALA A 107 16.73 8.96 8.16
N ILE A 108 15.85 8.56 9.10
CA ILE A 108 15.28 9.48 10.10
C ILE A 108 16.39 10.12 10.93
N ALA A 109 17.38 9.34 11.39
CA ALA A 109 18.51 9.88 12.13
C ALA A 109 19.26 10.96 11.34
N ARG A 110 19.63 10.66 10.08
CA ARG A 110 20.36 11.59 9.21
C ARG A 110 19.55 12.86 8.90
N LEU A 111 18.26 12.73 8.63
CA LEU A 111 17.38 13.89 8.39
C LEU A 111 17.24 14.75 9.65
N ARG A 112 17.19 14.13 10.85
CA ARG A 112 17.18 14.86 12.11
C ARG A 112 18.51 15.58 12.38
N ASP A 113 19.64 15.01 12.01
CA ASP A 113 20.93 15.69 12.12
C ASP A 113 21.00 16.90 11.20
N VAL A 114 20.48 16.80 9.97
CA VAL A 114 20.31 17.96 9.08
C VAL A 114 19.43 19.03 9.73
N SER A 115 18.31 18.62 10.34
CA SER A 115 17.37 19.58 10.92
C SER A 115 17.98 20.45 12.02
N ARG A 116 19.11 20.02 12.60
CA ARG A 116 19.83 20.71 13.66
C ARG A 116 20.82 21.75 13.14
N THR A 117 21.20 21.71 11.87
CA THR A 117 22.17 22.65 11.30
C THR A 117 21.60 24.04 11.14
N ASP A 118 22.47 25.05 11.17
CA ASP A 118 22.04 26.44 11.04
C ASP A 118 21.60 26.75 9.61
N GLU A 119 22.22 26.11 8.61
CA GLU A 119 21.79 26.19 7.21
C GLU A 119 20.34 25.73 7.06
N PHE A 120 19.98 24.60 7.69
CA PHE A 120 18.62 24.10 7.68
C PHE A 120 17.66 25.07 8.37
N LYS A 121 17.96 25.52 9.60
CA LYS A 121 17.11 26.47 10.33
C LYS A 121 16.90 27.77 9.55
N ASN A 122 17.97 28.31 8.95
CA ASN A 122 17.91 29.51 8.12
C ASN A 122 17.03 29.30 6.88
N SER A 123 17.16 28.15 6.23
CA SER A 123 16.32 27.80 5.08
C SER A 123 14.84 27.61 5.47
N LEU A 124 14.56 27.08 6.66
CA LEU A 124 13.19 26.95 7.16
C LEU A 124 12.57 28.32 7.46
N VAL A 125 13.35 29.25 8.03
CA VAL A 125 12.95 30.65 8.20
C VAL A 125 12.71 31.31 6.83
N ALA A 126 13.57 31.06 5.85
CA ALA A 126 13.39 31.54 4.48
C ALA A 126 12.14 30.95 3.83
N ALA A 127 11.87 29.66 4.02
CA ALA A 127 10.68 28.96 3.56
C ALA A 127 9.40 29.50 4.19
N ALA A 128 9.42 29.84 5.49
CA ALA A 128 8.28 30.47 6.17
C ALA A 128 8.03 31.91 5.71
N LYS A 129 9.08 32.63 5.33
CA LYS A 129 9.01 33.94 4.66
C LYS A 129 8.72 33.81 3.17
N SER A 130 8.72 32.58 2.64
CA SER A 130 8.59 32.32 1.23
C SER A 130 7.16 32.61 0.77
N PRO A 131 6.99 33.18 -0.43
CA PRO A 131 5.88 34.07 -0.69
C PRO A 131 4.87 33.40 -1.66
N LEU A 132 3.55 33.62 -1.68
CA LEU A 132 2.69 34.78 -1.39
C LEU A 132 3.14 36.15 -1.97
N ASN A 133 4.29 36.22 -2.67
CA ASN A 133 4.73 37.38 -3.46
C ASN A 133 3.97 37.43 -4.79
N SER A 134 3.14 36.41 -5.07
CA SER A 134 2.12 36.47 -6.10
C SER A 134 0.86 37.23 -5.65
N ALA A 135 0.71 37.63 -4.38
CA ALA A 135 -0.48 38.33 -3.87
C ALA A 135 -0.26 39.81 -3.50
N ARG A 136 0.99 40.31 -3.42
CA ARG A 136 1.25 41.72 -3.07
C ARG A 136 0.84 42.72 -4.16
N ASN A 137 0.53 42.27 -5.37
CA ASN A 137 0.07 43.12 -6.48
C ASN A 137 -1.46 43.13 -6.68
N ILE A 138 -2.22 42.28 -5.98
CA ILE A 138 -3.69 42.24 -6.08
C ILE A 138 -4.36 43.10 -4.99
N ALA A 139 -3.69 43.31 -3.87
CA ALA A 139 -4.26 43.99 -2.71
C ALA A 139 -3.99 45.50 -2.63
N ARG A 140 -3.31 46.11 -3.61
CA ARG A 140 -2.88 47.52 -3.51
C ARG A 140 -3.84 48.55 -4.12
N ASP A 141 -4.81 48.18 -4.96
CA ASP A 141 -5.85 49.13 -5.36
C ASP A 141 -7.11 48.48 -5.99
N PRO A 142 -8.04 47.92 -5.19
CA PRO A 142 -9.27 47.32 -5.72
C PRO A 142 -10.31 48.36 -6.17
N ALA A 143 -10.14 49.65 -5.83
CA ALA A 143 -11.14 50.69 -6.08
C ALA A 143 -11.15 51.21 -7.54
N GLN A 144 -10.08 51.03 -8.31
CA GLN A 144 -10.04 51.45 -9.73
C GLN A 144 -10.45 50.35 -10.72
N ALA A 145 -10.55 49.09 -10.29
CA ALA A 145 -10.80 47.97 -11.20
C ALA A 145 -12.29 47.77 -11.57
N ILE A 146 -13.22 48.45 -10.89
CA ILE A 146 -14.66 48.17 -11.03
C ILE A 146 -15.40 49.20 -11.92
N SER A 147 -14.78 50.31 -12.34
CA SER A 147 -15.54 51.37 -13.04
C SER A 147 -15.62 51.25 -14.58
N ASN A 148 -14.91 50.33 -15.24
CA ASN A 148 -14.84 50.30 -16.70
C ASN A 148 -15.07 48.90 -17.30
N VAL A 149 -16.25 48.31 -17.08
CA VAL A 149 -16.73 47.22 -17.96
C VAL A 149 -17.66 47.84 -19.03
N PRO A 150 -17.22 48.00 -20.29
CA PRO A 150 -18.08 48.50 -21.37
C PRO A 150 -19.12 47.43 -21.76
N LYS A 151 -20.33 47.87 -22.11
CA LYS A 151 -21.51 47.05 -22.47
C LYS A 151 -21.38 46.24 -23.80
N GLY A 152 -20.21 45.69 -24.13
CA GLY A 152 -19.90 45.12 -25.46
C GLY A 152 -19.75 43.59 -25.54
N ILE A 153 -19.84 42.83 -24.45
CA ILE A 153 -19.36 41.43 -24.41
C ILE A 153 -20.37 40.40 -24.97
N MET A 154 -21.64 40.76 -25.19
CA MET A 154 -22.63 39.79 -25.72
C MET A 154 -22.40 39.35 -27.18
N LYS A 155 -21.59 40.06 -27.98
CA LYS A 155 -21.41 39.76 -29.43
C LYS A 155 -20.32 38.72 -29.74
N PHE A 156 -19.50 38.33 -28.76
CA PHE A 156 -18.34 37.44 -28.99
C PHE A 156 -18.54 35.97 -28.58
N LEU A 157 -19.57 35.64 -27.79
CA LEU A 157 -19.86 34.23 -27.44
C LEU A 157 -20.40 33.42 -28.64
N GLY A 158 -20.94 34.08 -29.68
CA GLY A 158 -21.51 33.43 -30.86
C GLY A 158 -20.51 32.85 -31.87
N ARG A 159 -19.19 33.08 -31.70
CA ARG A 159 -18.14 32.51 -32.57
C ARG A 159 -17.29 31.42 -31.90
N ALA A 160 -17.64 31.02 -30.68
CA ALA A 160 -16.96 29.95 -29.93
C ALA A 160 -17.24 28.52 -30.47
N LYS A 161 -17.82 28.36 -31.66
CA LYS A 161 -18.33 27.06 -32.13
C LYS A 161 -17.56 26.44 -33.31
N GLU A 162 -16.62 27.13 -33.95
CA GLU A 162 -16.13 26.63 -35.24
C GLU A 162 -14.74 27.13 -35.63
N THR A 163 -13.71 26.68 -34.91
CA THR A 163 -12.28 26.57 -35.30
C THR A 163 -11.50 26.35 -34.00
N VAL A 164 -11.19 25.12 -33.57
CA VAL A 164 -10.15 24.28 -34.17
C VAL A 164 -8.95 25.11 -34.62
N GLU A 165 -8.34 25.80 -33.66
CA GLU A 165 -6.89 26.06 -33.62
C GLU A 165 -6.44 25.97 -32.15
N ASN A 166 -6.85 24.87 -31.50
CA ASN A 166 -6.58 24.54 -30.10
C ASN A 166 -5.13 24.03 -29.88
N VAL A 167 -4.17 24.58 -30.62
CA VAL A 167 -2.74 24.29 -30.47
C VAL A 167 -2.03 25.61 -30.21
N GLY A 168 -1.82 25.90 -28.94
CA GLY A 168 -0.87 26.91 -28.49
C GLY A 168 -1.40 28.34 -28.46
N LYS A 169 -2.04 28.72 -27.35
CA LYS A 169 -1.74 29.95 -26.58
C LYS A 169 -2.65 30.00 -25.35
N GLY A 170 -2.04 30.35 -24.22
CA GLY A 170 -2.63 30.33 -22.89
C GLY A 170 -3.98 31.03 -22.81
N GLY A 171 -4.97 30.28 -22.34
CA GLY A 171 -6.22 30.79 -21.80
C GLY A 171 -5.96 31.23 -20.36
N ASN A 172 -6.32 32.47 -20.08
CA ASN A 172 -6.13 33.16 -18.82
C ASN A 172 -7.21 32.70 -17.82
N ASP A 173 -6.97 31.61 -17.09
CA ASP A 173 -7.73 31.19 -15.90
C ASP A 173 -6.74 30.80 -14.78
N ASP A 174 -6.87 31.46 -13.63
CA ASP A 174 -6.25 31.23 -12.31
C ASP A 174 -4.70 31.19 -12.16
N ALA A 175 -4.08 32.37 -12.09
CA ALA A 175 -2.71 32.55 -11.58
C ALA A 175 -2.50 31.98 -10.16
N GLY A 176 -3.57 31.86 -9.35
CA GLY A 176 -3.55 31.25 -8.03
C GLY A 176 -3.47 29.72 -8.06
N GLU A 177 -4.22 29.09 -8.97
CA GLU A 177 -4.24 27.63 -9.13
C GLU A 177 -2.94 27.12 -9.77
N GLY A 178 -2.44 27.82 -10.81
CA GLY A 178 -1.16 27.50 -11.43
C GLY A 178 0.02 27.59 -10.47
N ASN A 179 0.03 28.58 -9.56
CA ASN A 179 1.09 28.69 -8.55
C ASN A 179 0.98 27.60 -7.47
N ARG A 180 -0.24 27.27 -7.01
CA ARG A 180 -0.46 26.15 -6.07
C ARG A 180 -0.02 24.82 -6.67
N MET A 181 -0.39 24.56 -7.92
CA MET A 181 0.00 23.35 -8.65
C MET A 181 1.53 23.27 -8.78
N LYS A 182 2.19 24.36 -9.20
CA LYS A 182 3.66 24.43 -9.30
C LYS A 182 4.34 24.18 -7.95
N ASN A 183 3.76 24.68 -6.86
CA ASN A 183 4.30 24.48 -5.51
C ASN A 183 4.23 23.02 -5.09
N VAL A 184 3.07 22.36 -5.31
CA VAL A 184 2.89 20.93 -5.00
C VAL A 184 3.83 20.06 -5.83
N ILE A 185 3.98 20.36 -7.12
CA ILE A 185 4.88 19.60 -8.02
C ILE A 185 6.34 19.77 -7.60
N GLY A 186 6.79 21.01 -7.38
CA GLY A 186 8.19 21.29 -7.02
C GLY A 186 8.57 20.70 -5.66
N TYR A 187 7.66 20.78 -4.68
CA TYR A 187 7.82 20.13 -3.39
C TYR A 187 7.95 18.61 -3.52
N SER A 188 7.00 17.99 -4.23
CA SER A 188 6.98 16.54 -4.40
C SER A 188 8.21 16.03 -5.16
N ASP A 189 8.70 16.79 -6.15
CA ASP A 189 9.94 16.51 -6.87
C ASP A 189 11.17 16.53 -5.93
N LYS A 190 11.28 17.54 -5.05
CA LYS A 190 12.37 17.59 -4.07
C LYS A 190 12.32 16.43 -3.10
N LYS A 191 11.14 16.09 -2.57
CA LYS A 191 10.95 14.96 -1.67
C LYS A 191 11.42 13.65 -2.30
N ARG A 192 11.03 13.38 -3.55
CA ARG A 192 11.48 12.18 -4.28
C ARG A 192 12.99 12.15 -4.47
N LYS A 193 13.59 13.26 -4.92
CA LYS A 193 15.04 13.34 -5.15
C LYS A 193 15.84 13.10 -3.86
N ILE A 194 15.42 13.71 -2.75
CA ILE A 194 16.07 13.52 -1.45
C ILE A 194 15.96 12.06 -1.00
N ALA A 195 14.76 11.47 -1.04
CA ALA A 195 14.56 10.07 -0.66
C ALA A 195 15.42 9.12 -1.51
N LEU A 196 15.46 9.32 -2.82
CA LEU A 196 16.28 8.53 -3.74
C LEU A 196 17.79 8.69 -3.48
N GLN A 197 18.27 9.90 -3.17
CA GLN A 197 19.67 10.13 -2.78
C GLN A 197 20.04 9.37 -1.50
N MET A 198 19.07 9.14 -0.61
CA MET A 198 19.26 8.38 0.64
C MET A 198 19.02 6.88 0.48
N GLY A 199 18.61 6.39 -0.70
CA GLY A 199 18.24 5.00 -0.89
C GLY A 199 16.94 4.60 -0.16
N ILE A 200 15.98 5.51 -0.07
CA ILE A 200 14.70 5.30 0.59
C ILE A 200 13.55 5.41 -0.41
N ASP A 201 12.51 4.59 -0.24
CA ASP A 201 11.29 4.73 -1.04
C ASP A 201 10.60 6.07 -0.71
N PRO A 202 10.45 7.00 -1.68
CA PRO A 202 9.74 8.25 -1.44
C PRO A 202 8.28 8.06 -1.02
N TYR A 203 7.69 6.91 -1.33
CA TYR A 203 6.31 6.54 -0.99
C TYR A 203 6.23 5.58 0.21
N SER A 204 7.28 5.49 1.01
CA SER A 204 7.27 4.75 2.28
C SER A 204 6.03 5.09 3.12
N THR A 205 5.42 4.06 3.72
CA THR A 205 4.28 4.20 4.61
C THR A 205 4.66 4.63 6.03
N ASN A 206 5.95 4.84 6.32
CA ASN A 206 6.42 5.25 7.64
C ASN A 206 6.10 6.74 7.91
N PRO A 207 5.17 7.07 8.82
CA PRO A 207 4.78 8.46 9.04
C PRO A 207 5.91 9.31 9.65
N VAL A 208 6.80 8.71 10.44
CA VAL A 208 7.92 9.41 11.08
C VAL A 208 8.94 9.84 10.04
N LEU A 209 9.31 8.92 9.14
CA LEU A 209 10.17 9.23 8.00
C LEU A 209 9.53 10.25 7.07
N GLN A 210 8.25 10.05 6.71
CA GLN A 210 7.53 10.94 5.80
C GLN A 210 7.55 12.37 6.32
N LYS A 211 7.32 12.58 7.61
CA LYS A 211 7.44 13.90 8.24
C LYS A 211 8.84 14.51 8.10
N GLN A 212 9.90 13.75 8.35
CA GLN A 212 11.27 14.27 8.22
C GLN A 212 11.61 14.61 6.76
N LEU A 213 11.21 13.76 5.82
CA LEU A 213 11.35 14.02 4.39
C LEU A 213 10.56 15.25 3.96
N ASP A 214 9.35 15.43 4.49
CA ASP A 214 8.50 16.60 4.22
C ASP A 214 9.17 17.90 4.67
N ASP A 215 9.68 17.93 5.91
CA ASP A 215 10.36 19.09 6.48
C ASP A 215 11.59 19.49 5.63
N VAL A 216 12.42 18.51 5.23
CA VAL A 216 13.61 18.75 4.39
C VAL A 216 13.25 19.10 2.95
N ALA A 217 12.26 18.44 2.35
CA ALA A 217 11.80 18.76 1.01
C ALA A 217 11.23 20.17 0.92
N TRP A 218 10.45 20.59 1.94
CA TRP A 218 9.91 21.94 2.03
C TRP A 218 11.03 22.98 2.18
N ALA A 219 11.98 22.75 3.08
CA ALA A 219 13.15 23.60 3.23
C ALA A 219 13.96 23.71 1.92
N SER A 220 14.10 22.60 1.18
CA SER A 220 14.78 22.59 -0.11
C SER A 220 14.03 23.31 -1.22
N TRP A 221 12.71 23.18 -1.24
CA TRP A 221 11.87 23.76 -2.29
C TRP A 221 11.58 25.24 -2.02
N ALA A 222 11.06 25.59 -0.85
CA ALA A 222 10.63 26.94 -0.49
C ALA A 222 11.77 27.80 0.07
N GLY A 223 12.73 27.17 0.74
CA GLY A 223 13.81 27.82 1.48
C GLY A 223 15.19 27.76 0.80
N GLY A 224 15.31 27.04 -0.31
CA GLY A 224 16.57 26.89 -1.05
C GLY A 224 17.61 25.98 -0.40
N PHE A 225 17.23 25.19 0.62
CA PHE A 225 18.14 24.23 1.25
C PHE A 225 18.68 23.21 0.25
N THR A 226 19.97 22.89 0.30
CA THR A 226 20.56 21.83 -0.51
C THR A 226 20.92 20.65 0.37
N PHE A 227 20.18 19.55 0.22
CA PHE A 227 20.49 18.29 0.88
C PHE A 227 21.68 17.61 0.17
N ASN A 228 22.67 17.17 0.95
CA ASN A 228 23.85 16.47 0.42
C ASN A 228 24.13 15.24 1.28
N VAL A 229 24.17 14.06 0.66
CA VAL A 229 24.44 12.81 1.37
C VAL A 229 25.92 12.56 1.66
N ALA A 230 26.84 13.23 0.94
CA ALA A 230 28.28 13.06 1.11
C ALA A 230 28.80 13.54 2.47
N THR A 231 27.99 14.29 3.22
CA THR A 231 28.36 14.82 4.55
C THR A 231 27.96 13.90 5.70
N PHE A 232 27.24 12.79 5.46
CA PHE A 232 26.86 11.87 6.53
C PHE A 232 27.86 10.72 6.66
N PRO A 233 28.33 10.42 7.88
CA PRO A 233 29.11 9.21 8.10
C PRO A 233 28.24 7.98 7.82
N ILE A 234 28.72 7.06 6.98
CA ILE A 234 28.17 5.70 6.94
C ILE A 234 28.69 5.00 8.19
N SER A 235 27.95 5.10 9.30
CA SER A 235 28.40 4.56 10.57
C SER A 235 28.20 3.05 10.64
N GLY A 236 29.29 2.32 10.86
CA GLY A 236 29.28 0.91 11.25
C GLY A 236 28.97 -0.10 10.14
N PRO A 237 29.12 -1.40 10.44
CA PRO A 237 28.87 -2.48 9.49
C PRO A 237 27.41 -2.55 9.01
N VAL A 238 26.48 -2.08 9.84
CA VAL A 238 25.05 -1.99 9.53
C VAL A 238 24.80 -1.02 8.36
N GLY A 239 25.44 0.15 8.37
CA GLY A 239 25.30 1.15 7.30
C GLY A 239 25.74 0.60 5.94
N ALA A 240 26.81 -0.20 5.89
CA ALA A 240 27.25 -0.85 4.65
C ALA A 240 26.24 -1.90 4.15
N ALA A 241 25.66 -2.72 5.04
CA ALA A 241 24.65 -3.70 4.67
C ALA A 241 23.36 -3.04 4.13
N LEU A 242 23.00 -1.87 4.65
CA LEU A 242 21.80 -1.11 4.25
C LEU A 242 21.98 -0.29 2.97
N THR A 243 23.21 -0.02 2.51
CA THR A 243 23.47 0.74 1.27
C THR A 243 23.03 0.04 -0.02
N VAL A 244 22.64 -1.22 0.02
CA VAL A 244 22.16 -1.96 -1.16
C VAL A 244 20.67 -1.68 -1.36
N THR A 245 20.34 -0.60 -2.07
CA THR A 245 19.06 -0.51 -2.77
C THR A 245 19.20 -1.10 -4.16
N ASN A 246 18.67 -2.30 -4.36
CA ASN A 246 18.57 -2.94 -5.69
C ASN A 246 17.44 -2.31 -6.53
N LEU A 247 17.37 -0.98 -6.59
CA LEU A 247 16.54 -0.33 -7.59
C LEU A 247 17.31 -0.34 -8.91
N ASN A 248 16.74 -0.98 -9.94
CA ASN A 248 17.24 -0.87 -11.31
C ASN A 248 17.33 0.63 -11.67
N SER A 249 18.39 1.06 -12.36
CA SER A 249 18.58 2.45 -12.80
C SER A 249 17.35 3.00 -13.52
N THR A 250 16.67 2.17 -14.32
CA THR A 250 15.42 2.55 -15.00
C THR A 250 14.30 2.91 -14.01
N VAL A 251 14.14 2.15 -12.92
CA VAL A 251 13.13 2.43 -11.90
C VAL A 251 13.52 3.69 -11.14
N ALA A 252 14.80 3.83 -10.77
CA ALA A 252 15.30 5.03 -10.10
C ALA A 252 15.11 6.30 -10.95
N ASP A 253 15.32 6.21 -12.26
CA ASP A 253 15.11 7.31 -13.21
C ASP A 253 13.63 7.67 -13.33
N LEU A 254 12.75 6.68 -13.42
CA LEU A 254 11.30 6.91 -13.42
C LEU A 254 10.82 7.57 -12.14
N LEU A 255 11.26 7.09 -10.97
CA LEU A 255 10.90 7.70 -9.69
C LEU A 255 11.42 9.14 -9.57
N ARG A 256 12.58 9.42 -10.16
CA ARG A 256 13.17 10.76 -10.17
C ARG A 256 12.39 11.71 -11.07
N GLU A 257 11.99 11.26 -12.25
CA GLU A 257 11.46 12.11 -13.32
C GLU A 257 9.95 12.17 -13.39
N LYS A 258 9.25 11.12 -12.94
CA LYS A 258 7.81 10.98 -13.10
C LYS A 258 7.06 11.25 -11.81
N SER A 259 5.93 11.92 -11.96
CA SER A 259 4.94 12.08 -10.90
C SER A 259 4.23 10.74 -10.59
N PRO A 260 3.58 10.61 -9.42
CA PRO A 260 2.83 9.40 -9.07
C PRO A 260 1.79 9.00 -10.12
N SER A 261 1.08 9.97 -10.69
CA SER A 261 0.06 9.70 -11.72
C SER A 261 0.67 9.28 -13.06
N GLU A 262 1.84 9.78 -13.43
CA GLU A 262 2.58 9.30 -14.61
C GLU A 262 3.11 7.89 -14.39
N LEU A 263 3.66 7.59 -13.21
CA LEU A 263 4.07 6.24 -12.84
C LEU A 263 2.88 5.26 -12.90
N GLU A 264 1.73 5.66 -12.38
CA GLU A 264 0.51 4.86 -12.45
C GLU A 264 0.11 4.58 -13.90
N GLN A 265 0.11 5.60 -14.77
CA GLN A 265 -0.20 5.43 -16.20
C GLN A 265 0.76 4.46 -16.88
N ILE A 266 2.06 4.59 -16.60
CA ILE A 266 3.11 3.68 -17.09
C ILE A 266 2.84 2.25 -16.62
N ASN A 267 2.65 2.06 -15.32
CA ASN A 267 2.44 0.75 -14.71
C ASN A 267 1.17 0.09 -15.28
N ARG A 268 0.08 0.84 -15.37
CA ARG A 268 -1.20 0.42 -15.96
C ARG A 268 -1.03 -0.05 -17.41
N ALA A 269 -0.31 0.72 -18.23
CA ALA A 269 -0.03 0.32 -19.61
C ALA A 269 0.79 -0.97 -19.68
N THR A 270 1.79 -1.11 -18.81
CA THR A 270 2.62 -2.33 -18.73
C THR A 270 1.81 -3.54 -18.26
N PHE A 271 0.99 -3.43 -17.22
CA PHE A 271 0.14 -4.52 -16.75
C PHE A 271 -0.88 -4.96 -17.79
N ARG A 272 -1.49 -4.02 -18.52
CA ARG A 272 -2.37 -4.35 -19.66
C ARG A 272 -1.62 -5.11 -20.74
N ALA A 273 -0.40 -4.67 -21.07
CA ALA A 273 0.45 -5.36 -22.03
C ALA A 273 0.87 -6.76 -21.56
N MET A 274 0.80 -7.07 -20.26
CA MET A 274 1.01 -8.42 -19.73
C MET A 274 -0.28 -9.27 -19.66
N GLY A 275 -1.43 -8.72 -20.06
CA GLY A 275 -2.71 -9.42 -20.04
C GLY A 275 -3.44 -9.36 -18.69
N ALA A 276 -3.01 -8.52 -17.75
CA ALA A 276 -3.75 -8.32 -16.50
C ALA A 276 -5.14 -7.72 -16.77
N SER A 277 -6.15 -8.22 -16.06
CA SER A 277 -7.52 -7.70 -16.19
C SER A 277 -7.62 -6.27 -15.63
N PRO A 278 -8.59 -5.44 -16.10
CA PRO A 278 -8.80 -4.12 -15.52
C PRO A 278 -8.98 -4.13 -14.00
N SER A 279 -9.71 -5.12 -13.47
CA SER A 279 -9.92 -5.27 -12.03
C SER A 279 -8.65 -5.60 -11.25
N ASP A 280 -7.76 -6.43 -11.81
CA ASP A 280 -6.50 -6.75 -11.15
C ASP A 280 -5.55 -5.56 -11.17
N ILE A 281 -5.54 -4.81 -12.28
CA ILE A 281 -4.75 -3.58 -12.38
C ILE A 281 -5.19 -2.56 -11.34
N GLU A 282 -6.50 -2.34 -11.17
CA GLU A 282 -6.97 -1.43 -10.11
C GLU A 282 -6.61 -1.94 -8.72
N ARG A 283 -6.72 -3.25 -8.46
CA ARG A 283 -6.33 -3.80 -7.16
C ARG A 283 -4.84 -3.64 -6.89
N ILE A 284 -3.98 -3.82 -7.89
CA ILE A 284 -2.53 -3.65 -7.75
C ILE A 284 -2.19 -2.18 -7.50
N LEU A 285 -2.77 -1.25 -8.28
CA LEU A 285 -2.41 0.16 -8.25
C LEU A 285 -3.07 0.94 -7.10
N HIS A 286 -4.28 0.55 -6.69
CA HIS A 286 -5.10 1.29 -5.72
C HIS A 286 -5.51 0.46 -4.50
N GLY A 287 -5.16 -0.82 -4.43
CA GLY A 287 -5.50 -1.70 -3.30
C GLY A 287 -4.66 -1.47 -2.04
N GLY A 288 -3.67 -0.58 -2.08
CA GLY A 288 -2.81 -0.23 -0.93
C GLY A 288 -1.78 -1.31 -0.56
N ALA A 289 -1.78 -2.46 -1.24
CA ALA A 289 -0.82 -3.54 -1.02
C ALA A 289 0.59 -3.22 -1.53
N PHE A 290 0.70 -2.32 -2.50
CA PHE A 290 1.97 -1.93 -3.11
C PHE A 290 2.12 -0.40 -3.13
N THR A 291 3.31 0.09 -2.81
CA THR A 291 3.66 1.48 -3.08
C THR A 291 3.79 1.71 -4.59
N PRO A 292 3.73 2.97 -5.07
CA PRO A 292 4.05 3.27 -6.46
C PRO A 292 5.44 2.79 -6.88
N THR A 293 6.42 2.80 -5.97
CA THR A 293 7.78 2.27 -6.21
C THR A 293 7.75 0.76 -6.45
N GLU A 294 7.05 0.01 -5.61
CA GLU A 294 6.92 -1.44 -5.74
C GLU A 294 6.15 -1.82 -7.01
N SER A 295 5.03 -1.14 -7.27
CA SER A 295 4.25 -1.32 -8.50
C SER A 295 5.08 -1.05 -9.76
N THR A 296 5.88 0.02 -9.76
CA THR A 296 6.77 0.32 -10.89
C THR A 296 7.91 -0.68 -11.00
N THR A 297 8.48 -1.12 -9.88
CA THR A 297 9.52 -2.16 -9.87
C THR A 297 8.98 -3.44 -10.49
N PHE A 298 7.80 -3.89 -10.05
CA PHE A 298 7.12 -5.06 -10.60
C PHE A 298 6.83 -4.89 -12.10
N ALA A 299 6.23 -3.77 -12.53
CA ALA A 299 5.97 -3.49 -13.94
C ALA A 299 7.26 -3.56 -14.79
N ARG A 300 8.39 -3.04 -14.29
CA ARG A 300 9.65 -3.02 -15.03
C ARG A 300 10.38 -4.36 -15.06
N SER A 301 10.26 -5.19 -14.02
CA SER A 301 10.89 -6.51 -13.99
C SER A 301 10.39 -7.43 -15.11
N PHE A 302 9.11 -7.32 -15.49
CA PHE A 302 8.50 -8.18 -16.52
C PHE A 302 8.47 -7.56 -17.93
N ALA A 303 8.72 -6.25 -18.07
CA ALA A 303 8.82 -5.61 -19.38
C ALA A 303 10.04 -6.12 -20.19
N PHE A 304 11.03 -6.74 -19.54
CA PHE A 304 12.26 -7.24 -20.17
C PHE A 304 12.25 -8.73 -20.50
N THR A 305 11.17 -9.47 -20.19
CA THR A 305 11.04 -10.86 -20.66
C THR A 305 10.38 -10.86 -22.04
N PRO A 306 11.11 -11.19 -23.14
CA PRO A 306 10.47 -11.39 -24.43
C PRO A 306 9.46 -12.53 -24.30
N ARG A 307 8.25 -12.32 -24.84
CA ARG A 307 7.29 -13.42 -24.95
C ARG A 307 7.85 -14.45 -25.94
N PRO A 308 7.79 -15.76 -25.63
CA PRO A 308 8.10 -16.80 -26.60
C PRO A 308 7.12 -16.76 -27.78
#